data_AF-A0A8D8ZHY3-F1
#
_entry.id   AF-A0A8D8ZHY3-F1
#
_cell.length_a   1.000
_cell.length_b   1.000
_cell.length_c   1.000
_cell.angle_alpha   90.00
_cell.angle_beta   90.00
_cell.angle_gamma   90.00
#
_symmetry.space_group_name_H-M   'P 1'
#
loop_
_entity.id
_entity.type
_entity.pdbx_description
1 polymer ?
#
loop_
_entity_poly.entity_id
_entity_poly.type
_entity_poly.pdbx_seq_one_letter_code
_entity_poly.pdbx_strand_id
1 'polypeptide(L)'
;SVCNPSYVPDLMTGFTNKMSFLERFENYMFSLYMYIFINPKMFRIQDDLALKYFGLTSHSTIQLVQNKSLILSTTSWLYQYPRPVYPYTINVGPTHIGTTKPLHRQSCFP
;
A
#
# COMPACT_ATOMS: atom_id res chain seq x y z
N SER A 1 -5.07 -3.77 9.04
CA SER A 1 -3.74 -3.92 8.41
C SER A 1 -3.83 -5.03 7.38
N VAL A 2 -3.42 -4.80 6.13
CA VAL A 2 -3.44 -5.83 5.06
C VAL A 2 -2.20 -6.73 5.13
N CYS A 3 -1.16 -6.30 5.82
CA CYS A 3 0.12 -7.00 5.90
C CYS A 3 0.41 -7.42 7.35
N ASN A 4 1.03 -8.59 7.50
CA ASN A 4 1.41 -9.10 8.81
C ASN A 4 2.75 -8.46 9.24
N PRO A 5 2.78 -7.80 10.41
CA PRO A 5 3.97 -7.08 10.89
C PRO A 5 5.15 -7.98 11.27
N SER A 6 4.98 -9.29 11.32
CA SER A 6 6.08 -10.23 11.60
C SER A 6 7.06 -10.39 10.43
N TYR A 7 6.65 -10.08 9.20
CA TYR A 7 7.51 -10.20 8.00
C TYR A 7 7.43 -9.01 7.05
N VAL A 8 6.45 -8.11 7.22
CA VAL A 8 6.40 -6.83 6.52
C VAL A 8 6.76 -5.71 7.50
N PRO A 9 7.91 -5.05 7.32
CA PRO A 9 8.25 -3.89 8.14
C PRO A 9 7.30 -2.74 7.85
N ASP A 10 6.93 -1.99 8.88
CA ASP A 10 6.28 -0.70 8.72
C ASP A 10 7.27 0.29 8.07
N LEU A 11 6.78 1.15 7.20
CA LEU A 11 7.63 2.10 6.47
C LEU A 11 8.36 3.07 7.42
N MET A 12 7.78 3.34 8.59
CA MET A 12 8.31 4.33 9.54
C MET A 12 9.39 3.76 10.47
N THR A 13 9.53 2.44 10.60
CA THR A 13 10.54 1.83 11.49
C THR A 13 11.92 1.73 10.84
N GLY A 14 12.01 1.87 9.51
CA GLY A 14 13.27 1.71 8.77
C GLY A 14 13.77 0.27 8.71
N PHE A 15 12.97 -0.71 9.16
CA PHE A 15 13.32 -2.12 9.09
C PHE A 15 13.19 -2.70 7.68
N THR A 16 13.83 -3.85 7.47
CA THR A 16 13.75 -4.62 6.22
C THR A 16 12.90 -5.87 6.39
N ASN A 17 12.77 -6.70 5.36
CA ASN A 17 12.18 -8.04 5.50
C ASN A 17 13.00 -8.99 6.40
N LYS A 18 14.26 -8.64 6.71
CA LYS A 18 15.10 -9.38 7.64
C LYS A 18 15.09 -8.67 8.99
N MET A 19 14.17 -9.10 9.86
CA MET A 19 14.05 -8.63 11.24
C MET A 19 14.34 -9.77 12.22
N SER A 20 15.12 -9.48 13.25
CA SER A 20 15.27 -10.28 14.47
C SER A 20 13.96 -10.32 15.26
N PHE A 21 13.89 -11.18 16.28
CA PHE A 21 12.67 -11.31 17.10
C PHE A 21 12.26 -9.98 17.76
N LEU A 22 13.23 -9.23 18.31
CA LEU A 22 12.95 -7.95 18.97
C LEU A 22 12.50 -6.88 17.98
N GLU A 23 13.13 -6.79 16.82
CA GLU A 23 12.71 -5.86 15.76
C GLU A 23 11.29 -6.18 15.26
N ARG A 24 10.92 -7.47 15.17
CA ARG A 24 9.53 -7.87 14.84
C ARG A 24 8.54 -7.45 15.91
N PHE A 25 8.93 -7.56 17.19
CA PHE A 25 8.09 -7.14 18.30
C PHE A 25 7.90 -5.62 18.29
N GLU A 26 8.96 -4.86 18.08
CA GLU A 26 8.90 -3.40 17.93
C GLU A 26 8.03 -3.01 16.72
N ASN A 27 8.22 -3.66 15.57
CA ASN A 27 7.42 -3.44 14.38
C ASN A 27 5.92 -3.73 14.61
N TYR A 28 5.62 -4.80 15.36
CA TYR A 28 4.25 -5.13 15.77
C TYR A 28 3.66 -4.05 16.70
N MET A 29 4.40 -3.62 17.71
CA MET A 29 3.95 -2.59 18.66
C MET A 29 3.70 -1.27 17.94
N PHE A 30 4.58 -0.89 17.01
CA PHE A 30 4.40 0.27 16.16
C PHE A 30 3.14 0.15 15.27
N SER A 31 2.98 -1.00 14.60
CA SER A 31 1.79 -1.28 13.78
C SER A 31 0.50 -1.21 14.59
N LEU A 32 0.52 -1.71 15.82
CA LEU A 32 -0.62 -1.66 16.75
C LEU A 32 -0.94 -0.23 17.18
N TYR A 33 0.09 0.56 17.50
CA TYR A 33 -0.05 1.98 17.81
C TYR A 33 -0.69 2.74 16.64
N MET A 34 -0.19 2.53 15.41
CA MET A 34 -0.76 3.13 14.20
C MET A 34 -2.22 2.72 14.01
N TYR A 35 -2.55 1.45 14.25
CA TYR A 35 -3.91 0.94 14.10
C TYR A 35 -4.90 1.55 15.10
N ILE A 36 -4.52 1.68 16.37
CA ILE A 36 -5.41 2.15 17.44
C ILE A 36 -5.53 3.67 17.44
N PHE A 37 -4.43 4.40 17.27
CA PHE A 37 -4.40 5.83 17.54
C PHE A 37 -4.37 6.71 16.30
N ILE A 38 -3.69 6.26 15.24
CA ILE A 38 -3.45 7.09 14.04
C ILE A 38 -4.51 6.84 12.98
N ASN A 39 -4.77 5.57 12.63
CA ASN A 39 -5.73 5.22 11.57
C ASN A 39 -7.13 5.81 11.80
N PRO A 40 -7.74 5.75 13.00
CA PRO A 40 -9.07 6.34 13.21
C PRO A 40 -9.09 7.85 13.01
N LYS A 41 -8.01 8.55 13.42
CA LYS A 41 -7.88 10.00 13.19
C LYS A 41 -7.76 10.32 11.71
N MET A 42 -6.93 9.56 10.99
CA MET A 42 -6.75 9.72 9.54
C MET A 42 -8.05 9.47 8.77
N PHE A 43 -8.79 8.43 9.11
CA PHE A 43 -10.07 8.15 8.46
C PHE A 43 -11.11 9.26 8.71
N ARG A 44 -11.17 9.82 9.92
CA ARG A 44 -12.05 10.96 10.20
C ARG A 44 -11.69 12.19 9.37
N ILE A 45 -10.40 12.51 9.25
CA ILE A 45 -9.93 13.61 8.40
C ILE A 45 -10.30 13.35 6.93
N GLN A 46 -10.15 12.11 6.47
CA GLN A 46 -10.54 11.72 5.10
C GLN A 46 -12.04 11.85 4.88
N ASP A 47 -12.86 11.45 5.86
CA ASP A 47 -14.33 11.63 5.82
C ASP A 47 -14.71 13.11 5.71
N ASP A 48 -14.11 13.98 6.53
CA ASP A 48 -14.36 15.42 6.50
C ASP A 48 -13.97 16.04 5.15
N LEU A 49 -12.82 15.64 4.59
CA LEU A 49 -12.39 16.08 3.27
C LEU A 49 -13.30 15.52 2.17
N ALA A 50 -13.74 14.28 2.30
CA ALA A 50 -14.63 13.66 1.34
C ALA A 50 -15.97 14.39 1.27
N LEU A 51 -16.53 14.71 2.44
CA LEU A 51 -17.76 15.50 2.55
C LEU A 51 -17.59 16.91 1.98
N LYS A 52 -16.44 17.56 2.23
CA LYS A 52 -16.18 18.93 1.77
C LYS A 52 -16.09 19.04 0.24
N TYR A 53 -15.44 18.08 -0.42
CA TYR A 53 -15.13 18.19 -1.86
C TYR A 53 -16.04 17.34 -2.76
N PHE A 54 -16.51 16.19 -2.28
CA PHE A 54 -17.35 15.28 -3.07
C PHE A 54 -18.83 15.31 -2.65
N GLY A 55 -19.18 15.99 -1.56
CA GLY A 55 -20.56 16.11 -1.08
C GLY A 55 -21.01 14.89 -0.26
N LEU A 56 -22.30 14.55 -0.33
CA LEU A 56 -22.90 13.46 0.45
C LEU A 56 -22.29 12.10 0.05
N THR A 57 -21.29 11.64 0.79
CA THR A 57 -20.74 10.30 0.66
C THR A 57 -21.67 9.30 1.35
N SER A 58 -22.27 8.39 0.58
CA SER A 58 -23.17 7.34 1.10
C SER A 58 -22.50 6.38 2.10
N HIS A 59 -21.17 6.39 2.17
CA HIS A 59 -20.36 5.48 2.97
C HIS A 59 -19.18 6.23 3.60
N SER A 60 -18.78 5.83 4.81
CA SER A 60 -17.52 6.31 5.38
C SER A 60 -16.33 5.78 4.60
N THR A 61 -15.21 6.49 4.65
CA THR A 61 -13.97 6.11 3.97
C THR A 61 -13.48 4.73 4.42
N ILE A 62 -13.71 4.38 5.69
CA ILE A 62 -13.43 3.03 6.21
C ILE A 62 -14.27 1.98 5.48
N GLN A 63 -15.58 2.21 5.33
CA GLN A 63 -16.48 1.29 4.64
C GLN A 63 -16.10 1.15 3.17
N LEU A 64 -15.72 2.24 2.51
CA LEU A 64 -15.23 2.21 1.12
C LEU A 64 -13.96 1.37 0.97
N VAL A 65 -13.01 1.49 1.90
CA VAL A 65 -11.77 0.70 1.89
C VAL A 65 -12.03 -0.79 2.14
N GLN A 66 -13.01 -1.10 2.98
CA GLN A 66 -13.43 -2.47 3.30
C GLN A 66 -14.23 -3.12 2.16
N ASN A 67 -15.12 -2.36 1.50
CA ASN A 67 -16.03 -2.85 0.47
C ASN A 67 -15.69 -2.30 -0.94
N LYS A 68 -14.43 -2.46 -1.33
CA LYS A 68 -13.97 -2.09 -2.68
C LYS A 68 -14.21 -3.22 -3.68
N SER A 69 -14.69 -2.87 -4.88
CA SER A 69 -14.94 -3.82 -5.96
C SER A 69 -13.72 -4.11 -6.82
N LEU A 70 -12.80 -3.15 -6.97
CA LEU A 70 -11.63 -3.25 -7.83
C LEU A 70 -10.47 -2.41 -7.27
N ILE A 71 -9.24 -2.94 -7.38
CA ILE A 71 -8.01 -2.20 -7.14
C ILE A 71 -7.20 -2.15 -8.43
N LEU A 72 -6.87 -0.94 -8.89
CA LEU A 72 -5.90 -0.72 -9.95
C LEU A 72 -4.55 -0.37 -9.31
N SER A 73 -3.57 -1.27 -9.43
CA SER A 73 -2.25 -1.09 -8.85
C SER A 73 -1.25 -0.72 -9.94
N THR A 74 -0.62 0.45 -9.81
CA THR A 74 0.46 0.90 -10.70
C THR A 74 1.81 0.33 -10.32
N THR A 75 1.93 -0.24 -9.12
CA THR A 75 3.16 -0.81 -8.61
C THR A 75 3.41 -2.19 -9.19
N SER A 76 4.64 -2.45 -9.64
CA SER A 76 5.05 -3.80 -10.04
C SER A 76 5.17 -4.71 -8.81
N TRP A 77 4.77 -5.96 -8.97
CA TRP A 77 4.88 -7.01 -7.95
C TRP A 77 6.33 -7.22 -7.48
N LEU A 78 7.31 -6.89 -8.32
CA LEU A 78 8.75 -6.99 -7.99
C LEU A 78 9.19 -6.08 -6.84
N TYR A 79 8.50 -4.96 -6.62
CA TYR A 79 8.86 -3.98 -5.58
C TYR A 79 8.08 -4.17 -4.28
N GLN A 80 7.21 -5.16 -4.20
CA GLN A 80 6.39 -5.41 -3.03
C GLN A 80 6.89 -6.63 -2.26
N TYR A 81 6.78 -6.56 -0.93
CA TYR A 81 6.96 -7.73 -0.09
C TYR A 81 5.93 -8.81 -0.44
N PRO A 82 6.28 -10.10 -0.32
CA PRO A 82 5.35 -11.19 -0.58
C PRO A 82 4.17 -11.08 0.39
N ARG A 83 3.00 -10.80 -0.18
CA ARG A 83 1.75 -10.67 0.56
C ARG A 83 0.61 -11.25 -0.28
N PRO A 84 -0.47 -11.71 0.35
CA PRO A 84 -1.69 -12.05 -0.37
C PRO A 84 -2.18 -10.84 -1.16
N VAL A 85 -2.37 -11.02 -2.47
CA VAL A 85 -2.98 -10.02 -3.35
C VAL A 85 -4.50 -10.21 -3.33
N TYR A 86 -5.25 -9.13 -3.24
CA TYR A 86 -6.71 -9.21 -3.30
C TYR A 86 -7.16 -9.74 -4.68
N PRO A 87 -8.18 -10.62 -4.75
CA PRO A 87 -8.59 -11.25 -6.00
C PRO A 87 -9.02 -10.23 -7.08
N TYR A 88 -9.58 -9.09 -6.66
CA TYR A 88 -9.99 -8.01 -7.56
C TYR A 88 -8.90 -6.96 -7.78
N THR A 89 -7.62 -7.36 -7.84
CA THR A 89 -6.50 -6.44 -8.11
C THR A 89 -5.98 -6.63 -9.53
N ILE A 90 -5.95 -5.55 -10.31
CA ILE A 90 -5.34 -5.52 -11.64
C ILE A 90 -4.08 -4.65 -11.56
N ASN A 91 -2.94 -5.25 -11.90
CA ASN A 91 -1.67 -4.54 -12.00
C ASN A 91 -1.55 -3.91 -13.39
N VAL A 92 -1.69 -2.59 -13.48
CA VAL A 92 -1.63 -1.83 -14.74
C VAL A 92 -0.22 -1.29 -15.03
N GLY A 93 0.69 -1.36 -14.07
CA GLY A 93 2.04 -0.78 -14.18
C GLY A 93 2.04 0.76 -14.17
N PRO A 94 3.19 1.39 -14.43
CA PRO A 94 3.31 2.85 -14.42
C PRO A 94 2.52 3.49 -15.56
N THR A 95 1.44 4.22 -15.24
CA THR A 95 0.58 4.87 -16.23
C THR A 95 1.07 6.25 -16.68
N HIS A 96 2.04 6.84 -15.96
CA HIS A 96 2.58 8.17 -16.26
C HIS A 96 3.72 8.15 -17.28
N ILE A 97 4.23 6.97 -17.63
CA ILE A 97 5.33 6.82 -18.60
C ILE A 97 4.71 6.82 -20.01
N GLY A 98 5.03 7.84 -20.80
CA GLY A 98 4.63 7.91 -22.21
C GLY A 98 5.34 6.85 -23.07
N THR A 99 5.01 6.79 -24.37
CA THR A 99 5.67 5.88 -25.32
C THR A 99 7.19 6.07 -25.28
N THR A 100 7.90 5.05 -24.79
CA THR A 100 9.36 5.06 -24.70
C THR A 100 9.96 4.84 -26.08
N LYS A 101 11.06 5.54 -26.37
CA LYS A 101 11.86 5.24 -27.56
C LYS A 101 12.41 3.82 -27.40
N PRO A 102 12.36 2.98 -28.45
CA PRO A 102 12.90 1.63 -28.37
C PRO A 102 14.39 1.71 -28.02
N LEU A 103 14.80 0.86 -27.08
CA LEU A 103 16.20 0.78 -26.67
C LEU A 103 17.03 0.37 -27.88
N HIS A 104 18.10 1.12 -28.18
CA HIS A 104 19.03 0.74 -29.25
C HIS A 104 19.57 -0.66 -28.94
N ARG A 105 19.47 -1.57 -29.91
CA ARG A 105 19.93 -2.96 -29.77
C ARG A 105 21.43 -2.94 -29.44
N GLN A 106 21.79 -3.17 -28.18
CA GLN A 106 23.14 -3.56 -27.82
C GLN A 106 23.27 -5.03 -28.19
N SER A 107 24.09 -5.33 -29.21
CA SER A 107 24.54 -6.69 -29.48
C SER A 107 25.14 -7.25 -28.19
N CYS A 108 24.59 -8.36 -27.70
CA CYS A 108 25.17 -9.08 -26.57
C CYS A 108 26.69 -9.20 -26.79
N PHE A 109 27.48 -8.70 -25.83
CA PHE A 109 28.91 -8.97 -25.84
C PHE A 109 29.12 -10.49 -25.65
N PRO A 110 30.13 -11.06 -26.33
CA PRO A 110 30.41 -12.50 -26.36
C PRO A 110 30.75 -13.07 -24.98
#